data_AF-A0A0R1QNU2-F1
#
_entry.id   AF-A0A0R1QNU2-F1
#
_cell.length_a   1.000
_cell.length_b   1.000
_cell.length_c   1.000
_cell.angle_alpha   90.00
_cell.angle_beta   90.00
_cell.angle_gamma   90.00
#
_symmetry.space_group_name_H-M   'P 1'
#
loop_
_entity.id
_entity.type
_entity.pdbx_description
1 polymer ?
#
loop_
_entity_poly.entity_id
_entity_poly.type
_entity_poly.pdbx_seq_one_letter_code
_entity_poly.pdbx_strand_id
1 'polypeptide(L)'
;MNSHIEKRNQTFKVRDTEITVLADARVDDETEEIIFDHQLDNQAINQAFEQYRIKNGLISSKEIIDFRKQYNLSQRSLAKLLSIGSATIARYEKGALPSESLSNLLKQFIVDDGVFIQFFNQNKNNLTNEDSQKVESVLDGMKQKIKTDSVLKAYTLRNENNTATINDGFKKFDFNKFKNMVIFLISHGTSLSKTRLNKLLFYCDFIFFSENAVSMSGATYMHDHYGPVPSDFDLLYTVLRDQNVIDARPFSDGHGEELLTDESFDDNYFSKQELSTLKRVAKKFKDYNAKMITEYSHKEKAYQETESKGIISYKYAFELND
;
A
#
# COMPACT_ATOMS: atom_id res chain seq x y z
N MET A 1 5.05 18.17 -52.44
CA MET A 1 5.94 17.26 -51.70
C MET A 1 5.12 16.06 -51.34
N ASN A 2 5.52 14.88 -51.83
CA ASN A 2 4.96 13.64 -51.32
C ASN A 2 5.64 13.36 -49.99
N SER A 3 4.87 12.90 -49.01
CA SER A 3 5.35 12.61 -47.67
C SER A 3 4.47 11.54 -47.05
N HIS A 4 5.04 10.75 -46.15
CA HIS A 4 4.31 9.74 -45.39
C HIS A 4 4.57 9.90 -43.89
N ILE A 5 3.83 9.14 -43.07
CA ILE A 5 4.02 9.09 -41.63
C ILE A 5 4.67 7.75 -41.30
N GLU A 6 5.77 7.78 -40.57
CA GLU A 6 6.42 6.59 -40.03
C GLU A 6 7.04 6.85 -38.66
N LYS A 7 7.37 5.78 -37.92
CA LYS A 7 8.01 5.89 -36.62
C LYS A 7 9.52 6.09 -36.78
N ARG A 8 10.04 7.19 -36.25
CA ARG A 8 11.47 7.49 -36.21
C ARG A 8 11.93 7.77 -34.78
N ASN A 9 13.19 7.45 -34.52
CA ASN A 9 13.86 7.89 -33.30
C ASN A 9 14.12 9.39 -33.39
N GLN A 10 13.59 10.14 -32.45
CA GLN A 10 13.74 11.59 -32.36
C GLN A 10 14.36 11.93 -31.01
N THR A 11 15.48 12.67 -31.01
CA THR A 11 16.20 13.06 -29.80
C THR A 11 15.91 14.51 -29.45
N PHE A 12 15.42 14.74 -28.24
CA PHE A 12 15.10 16.06 -27.71
C PHE A 12 15.99 16.39 -26.53
N LYS A 13 16.49 17.63 -26.48
CA LYS A 13 17.17 18.16 -25.29
C LYS A 13 16.11 18.64 -24.29
N VAL A 14 15.94 17.91 -23.21
CA VAL A 14 15.01 18.22 -22.12
C VAL A 14 15.82 18.65 -20.90
N ARG A 15 15.86 19.96 -20.61
CA ARG A 15 16.78 20.57 -19.63
C ARG A 15 18.23 20.19 -19.96
N ASP A 16 18.90 19.47 -19.06
CA ASP A 16 20.30 19.05 -19.17
C ASP A 16 20.45 17.59 -19.64
N THR A 17 19.39 16.97 -20.16
CA THR A 17 19.40 15.56 -20.59
C THR A 17 18.87 15.41 -22.01
N GLU A 18 19.52 14.57 -22.81
CA GLU A 18 19.01 14.12 -24.10
C GLU A 18 18.06 12.93 -23.90
N ILE A 19 16.88 13.02 -24.51
CA ILE A 19 15.84 11.99 -24.45
C ILE A 19 15.48 11.59 -25.86
N THR A 20 15.71 10.33 -26.20
CA THR A 20 15.31 9.75 -27.48
C THR A 20 13.98 9.02 -27.34
N VAL A 21 13.03 9.33 -28.21
CA VAL A 21 11.72 8.67 -28.29
C VAL A 21 11.47 8.13 -29.68
N LEU A 22 10.79 6.99 -29.76
CA LEU A 22 10.29 6.43 -31.02
C LEU A 22 8.88 6.97 -31.24
N ALA A 23 8.75 7.99 -32.09
CA ALA A 23 7.50 8.71 -32.34
C ALA A 23 7.18 8.79 -33.83
N ASP A 24 5.89 8.91 -34.15
CA ASP A 24 5.43 9.17 -35.51
C ASP A 24 5.99 10.52 -35.97
N ALA A 25 6.59 10.54 -37.17
CA ALA A 25 7.16 11.71 -37.80
C ALA A 25 6.65 11.79 -39.24
N ARG A 26 6.47 13.00 -39.76
CA ARG A 26 6.26 13.17 -41.20
C ARG A 26 7.62 13.17 -41.88
N VAL A 27 7.75 12.33 -42.91
CA VAL A 27 9.01 12.11 -43.63
C VAL A 27 8.80 12.45 -45.10
N ASP A 28 9.74 13.18 -45.69
CA ASP A 28 9.75 13.48 -47.12
C ASP A 28 10.12 12.22 -47.93
N ASP A 29 9.36 11.92 -48.98
CA ASP A 29 9.53 10.69 -49.76
C ASP A 29 10.80 10.69 -50.64
N GLU A 30 11.41 11.85 -50.90
CA GLU A 30 12.61 11.97 -51.73
C GLU A 30 13.89 12.02 -50.90
N THR A 31 13.88 12.72 -49.77
CA THR A 31 15.08 12.92 -48.93
C THR A 31 15.17 11.98 -47.73
N GLU A 32 14.08 11.30 -47.36
CA GLU A 32 13.93 10.53 -46.12
C GLU A 32 14.15 11.37 -44.83
N GLU A 33 14.12 12.70 -44.93
CA GLU A 33 14.29 13.60 -43.79
C GLU A 33 12.94 13.87 -43.09
N ILE A 34 13.00 14.07 -41.77
CA ILE A 34 11.84 14.50 -40.99
C ILE A 34 11.48 15.93 -41.37
N ILE A 35 10.23 16.15 -41.75
CA ILE A 35 9.66 17.46 -42.03
C ILE A 35 8.70 17.88 -40.92
N PHE A 36 8.68 19.18 -40.62
CA PHE A 36 7.88 19.75 -39.54
C PHE A 36 6.38 19.44 -39.72
N ASP A 37 5.79 18.83 -38.71
CA ASP A 37 4.34 18.69 -38.54
C ASP A 37 4.00 19.05 -37.10
N HIS A 38 3.30 20.17 -36.95
CA HIS A 38 2.96 20.73 -35.64
C HIS A 38 2.28 19.72 -34.70
N GLN A 39 1.47 18.79 -35.21
CA GLN A 39 0.79 17.81 -34.36
C GLN A 39 1.74 16.67 -33.95
N LEU A 40 2.45 16.07 -34.91
CA LEU A 40 3.38 14.97 -34.67
C LEU A 40 4.57 15.41 -33.82
N ASP A 41 5.12 16.60 -34.09
CA ASP A 41 6.23 17.16 -33.33
C ASP A 41 5.84 17.44 -31.88
N ASN A 42 4.64 18.00 -31.64
CA ASN A 42 4.13 18.19 -30.28
C ASN A 42 3.90 16.87 -29.55
N GLN A 43 3.44 15.82 -30.25
CA GLN A 43 3.30 14.49 -29.68
C GLN A 43 4.66 13.91 -29.28
N ALA A 44 5.66 14.01 -30.15
CA ALA A 44 7.02 13.54 -29.88
C ALA A 44 7.67 14.29 -28.69
N ILE A 45 7.50 15.61 -28.61
CA ILE A 45 7.98 16.43 -27.47
C ILE A 45 7.29 15.99 -26.17
N ASN A 46 5.98 15.78 -26.17
CA ASN A 46 5.25 15.33 -24.99
C ASN A 46 5.69 13.93 -24.53
N GLN A 47 5.98 13.03 -25.48
CA GLN A 47 6.57 11.72 -25.16
C GLN A 47 7.95 11.86 -24.53
N ALA A 48 8.80 12.76 -25.05
CA ALA A 48 10.11 13.02 -24.46
C ALA A 48 10.02 13.60 -23.04
N PHE A 49 9.06 14.49 -22.79
CA PHE A 49 8.78 15.00 -21.45
C PHE A 49 8.30 13.90 -20.50
N GLU A 50 7.47 12.97 -20.97
CA GLU A 50 7.01 11.85 -20.15
C GLU A 50 8.14 10.89 -19.79
N GLN A 51 8.99 10.54 -20.75
CA GLN A 51 10.20 9.75 -20.49
C GLN A 51 11.12 10.47 -19.50
N TYR A 52 11.27 11.79 -19.63
CA TYR A 52 12.03 12.58 -18.66
C TYR A 52 11.40 12.53 -17.26
N ARG A 53 10.07 12.61 -17.12
CA ARG A 53 9.38 12.50 -15.83
C ARG A 53 9.64 11.15 -15.17
N ILE A 54 9.48 10.06 -15.91
CA ILE A 54 9.70 8.69 -15.42
C ILE A 54 11.13 8.53 -14.94
N LYS A 55 12.10 8.94 -15.78
CA LYS A 55 13.53 8.83 -15.46
C LYS A 55 13.93 9.59 -14.19
N ASN A 56 13.35 10.76 -13.97
CA ASN A 56 13.68 11.64 -12.84
C ASN A 56 12.70 11.54 -11.67
N GLY A 57 11.74 10.61 -11.71
CA GLY A 57 10.74 10.47 -10.67
C GLY A 57 9.91 11.74 -10.46
N LEU A 58 9.59 12.51 -11.51
CA LEU A 58 8.71 13.68 -11.42
C LEU A 58 7.23 13.28 -11.42
N ILE A 59 6.38 14.16 -10.89
CA ILE A 59 4.92 13.97 -10.89
C ILE A 59 4.37 14.20 -12.31
N SER A 60 3.47 13.32 -12.72
CA SER A 60 2.76 13.40 -13.99
C SER A 60 1.61 14.40 -13.94
N SER A 61 1.21 14.89 -15.10
CA SER A 61 0.04 15.78 -15.22
C SER A 61 -1.23 15.12 -14.69
N LYS A 62 -1.39 13.81 -14.92
CA LYS A 62 -2.53 13.04 -14.44
C LYS A 62 -2.57 12.98 -12.91
N GLU A 63 -1.46 12.67 -12.26
CA GLU A 63 -1.36 12.64 -10.79
C GLU A 63 -1.74 13.99 -10.17
N ILE A 64 -1.31 15.11 -10.76
CA ILE A 64 -1.70 16.46 -10.28
C ILE A 64 -3.21 16.67 -10.41
N ILE A 65 -3.79 16.31 -11.56
CA ILE A 65 -5.23 16.46 -11.82
C ILE A 65 -6.04 15.61 -10.84
N ASP A 66 -5.65 14.35 -10.66
CA ASP A 66 -6.35 13.39 -9.82
C ASP A 66 -6.28 13.83 -8.34
N PHE A 67 -5.09 14.21 -7.85
CA PHE A 67 -4.92 14.80 -6.52
C PHE A 67 -5.80 16.04 -6.33
N ARG A 68 -5.77 16.96 -7.28
CA ARG A 68 -6.54 18.20 -7.19
C ARG A 68 -8.04 17.92 -7.12
N LYS A 69 -8.53 16.99 -7.94
CA LYS A 69 -9.95 16.59 -7.97
C LYS A 69 -10.36 15.83 -6.71
N GLN A 70 -9.49 14.97 -6.17
CA GLN A 70 -9.73 14.24 -4.91
C GLN A 70 -10.16 15.20 -3.80
N TYR A 71 -9.49 16.35 -3.68
CA TYR A 71 -9.78 17.36 -2.64
C TYR A 71 -10.68 18.51 -3.11
N ASN A 72 -11.36 18.36 -4.25
CA ASN A 72 -12.26 19.38 -4.83
C ASN A 72 -11.61 20.77 -5.02
N LEU A 73 -10.32 20.78 -5.38
CA LEU A 73 -9.59 22.01 -5.65
C LEU A 73 -9.72 22.42 -7.12
N SER A 74 -9.83 23.72 -7.39
CA SER A 74 -9.61 24.29 -8.72
C SER A 74 -8.11 24.51 -8.96
N GLN A 75 -7.68 24.68 -10.21
CA GLN A 75 -6.28 25.03 -10.50
C GLN A 75 -5.85 26.29 -9.75
N ARG A 76 -6.77 27.26 -9.64
CA ARG A 76 -6.57 28.52 -8.92
C ARG A 76 -6.47 28.31 -7.41
N SER A 77 -7.33 27.49 -6.81
CA SER A 77 -7.28 27.26 -5.36
C SER A 77 -6.06 26.43 -4.97
N LEU A 78 -5.68 25.41 -5.75
CA LEU A 78 -4.43 24.68 -5.51
C LEU A 78 -3.20 25.61 -5.63
N ALA A 79 -3.15 26.47 -6.65
CA ALA A 79 -2.06 27.44 -6.80
C ALA A 79 -1.98 28.42 -5.62
N LYS A 80 -3.13 28.92 -5.13
CA LYS A 80 -3.19 29.77 -3.92
C LYS A 80 -2.73 29.03 -2.67
N LEU A 81 -3.16 27.78 -2.49
CA LEU A 81 -2.77 26.97 -1.34
C LEU A 81 -1.26 26.76 -1.29
N LEU A 82 -0.65 26.53 -2.45
CA LEU A 82 0.79 26.35 -2.62
C LEU A 82 1.58 27.67 -2.65
N SER A 83 0.90 28.82 -2.61
CA SER A 83 1.51 30.16 -2.75
C SER A 83 2.32 30.33 -4.06
N ILE A 84 1.81 29.80 -5.18
CA ILE A 84 2.42 29.91 -6.50
C ILE A 84 1.50 30.61 -7.50
N GLY A 85 2.08 31.09 -8.61
CA GLY A 85 1.30 31.72 -9.69
C GLY A 85 0.25 30.79 -10.28
N SER A 86 -0.97 31.29 -10.49
CA SER A 86 -2.15 30.53 -10.96
C SER A 86 -1.91 29.78 -12.27
N ALA A 87 -1.11 30.34 -13.18
CA ALA A 87 -0.74 29.70 -14.44
C ALA A 87 0.13 28.46 -14.27
N THR A 88 0.82 28.30 -13.13
CA THR A 88 1.79 27.20 -12.92
C THR A 88 1.11 25.84 -12.89
N ILE A 89 0.05 25.68 -12.10
CA ILE A 89 -0.73 24.43 -12.05
C ILE A 89 -1.33 24.12 -13.42
N ALA A 90 -1.91 25.12 -14.10
CA ALA A 90 -2.48 24.94 -15.43
C ALA A 90 -1.46 24.47 -16.47
N ARG A 91 -0.21 24.97 -16.42
CA ARG A 91 0.88 24.49 -17.30
C ARG A 91 1.26 23.05 -16.99
N TYR A 92 1.39 22.68 -15.72
CA TYR A 92 1.78 21.32 -15.35
C TYR A 92 0.70 20.29 -15.70
N GLU A 93 -0.57 20.63 -15.51
CA GLU A 93 -1.70 19.79 -15.95
C GLU A 93 -1.77 19.65 -17.49
N LYS A 94 -1.20 20.60 -18.25
CA LYS A 94 -1.08 20.55 -19.71
C LYS A 94 0.19 19.84 -20.22
N GLY A 95 1.02 19.28 -19.33
CA GLY A 95 2.22 18.54 -19.74
C GLY A 95 3.53 19.30 -19.65
N ALA A 96 3.56 20.53 -19.11
CA ALA A 96 4.83 21.17 -18.78
C ALA A 96 5.56 20.43 -17.64
N LEU A 97 6.89 20.51 -17.62
CA LEU A 97 7.69 19.85 -16.60
C LEU A 97 7.67 20.61 -15.27
N PRO A 98 7.26 19.98 -14.16
CA PRO A 98 7.30 20.60 -12.84
C PRO A 98 8.72 20.80 -12.33
N SER A 99 8.92 21.77 -11.43
CA SER A 99 10.17 21.84 -10.67
C SER A 99 10.26 20.62 -9.73
N GLU A 100 11.47 20.18 -9.41
CA GLU A 100 11.68 19.03 -8.52
C GLU A 100 11.07 19.26 -7.14
N SER A 101 11.27 20.44 -6.58
CA SER A 101 10.70 20.83 -5.28
C SER A 101 9.17 20.68 -5.25
N LEU A 102 8.46 21.24 -6.23
CA LEU A 102 7.00 21.18 -6.26
C LEU A 102 6.49 19.79 -6.65
N SER A 103 7.23 19.08 -7.51
CA SER A 103 6.96 17.68 -7.82
C SER A 103 7.02 16.81 -6.57
N ASN A 104 8.08 16.94 -5.77
CA ASN A 104 8.28 16.16 -4.56
C ASN A 104 7.21 16.47 -3.51
N LEU A 105 6.86 17.75 -3.33
CA LEU A 105 5.79 18.16 -2.42
C LEU A 105 4.43 17.55 -2.81
N LEU A 106 4.03 17.66 -4.07
CA LEU A 106 2.76 17.09 -4.55
C LEU A 106 2.75 15.56 -4.43
N LYS A 107 3.88 14.89 -4.70
CA LYS A 107 4.01 13.45 -4.47
C LYS A 107 3.82 13.08 -3.00
N GLN A 108 4.40 13.84 -2.08
CA GLN A 108 4.19 13.61 -0.64
C GLN A 108 2.71 13.75 -0.25
N PHE A 109 2.00 14.74 -0.81
CA PHE A 109 0.56 14.88 -0.58
C PHE A 109 -0.27 13.72 -1.12
N ILE A 110 0.14 13.11 -2.22
CA ILE A 110 -0.54 11.94 -2.80
C ILE A 110 -0.30 10.69 -1.95
N VAL A 111 0.91 10.55 -1.40
CA VAL A 111 1.29 9.36 -0.61
C VAL A 111 0.74 9.42 0.81
N ASP A 112 0.59 10.62 1.39
CA ASP A 112 0.20 10.79 2.78
C ASP A 112 -0.83 11.92 2.94
N ASP A 113 -2.09 11.51 3.07
CA ASP A 113 -3.23 12.40 3.33
C ASP A 113 -2.97 13.27 4.59
N GLY A 114 -2.28 12.74 5.61
CA GLY A 114 -1.92 13.47 6.83
C GLY A 114 -0.99 14.66 6.58
N VAL A 115 -0.02 14.50 5.68
CA VAL A 115 0.89 15.59 5.26
C VAL A 115 0.10 16.68 4.54
N PHE A 116 -0.80 16.30 3.63
CA PHE A 116 -1.66 17.27 2.95
C PHE A 116 -2.58 18.01 3.93
N ILE A 117 -3.21 17.31 4.88
CA ILE A 117 -4.10 17.92 5.88
C ILE A 117 -3.36 18.94 6.73
N GLN A 118 -2.15 18.62 7.18
CA GLN A 118 -1.33 19.55 7.92
C GLN A 118 -1.02 20.80 7.07
N PHE A 119 -0.60 20.60 5.82
CA PHE A 119 -0.31 21.68 4.90
C PHE A 119 -1.54 22.56 4.62
N PHE A 120 -2.70 21.94 4.38
CA PHE A 120 -3.96 22.62 4.17
C PHE A 120 -4.33 23.49 5.37
N ASN A 121 -4.28 22.95 6.59
CA ASN A 121 -4.62 23.71 7.78
C ASN A 121 -3.70 24.92 8.02
N GLN A 122 -2.42 24.82 7.66
CA GLN A 122 -1.47 25.93 7.74
C GLN A 122 -1.73 27.03 6.69
N ASN A 123 -2.27 26.67 5.52
CA ASN A 123 -2.37 27.56 4.37
C ASN A 123 -3.80 27.91 3.95
N LYS A 124 -4.84 27.35 4.60
CA LYS A 124 -6.25 27.56 4.20
C LYS A 124 -6.71 29.02 4.26
N ASN A 125 -6.03 29.86 5.05
CA ASN A 125 -6.30 31.30 5.10
C ASN A 125 -5.95 32.02 3.78
N ASN A 126 -5.16 31.39 2.90
CA ASN A 126 -4.86 31.91 1.55
C ASN A 126 -6.01 31.65 0.55
N LEU A 127 -6.95 30.77 0.91
CA LEU A 127 -8.10 30.42 0.08
C LEU A 127 -9.28 31.34 0.35
N THR A 128 -10.29 31.25 -0.53
CA THR A 128 -11.61 31.84 -0.23
C THR A 128 -12.32 30.95 0.79
N ASN A 129 -13.25 31.52 1.56
CA ASN A 129 -14.06 30.74 2.50
C ASN A 129 -14.77 29.57 1.81
N GLU A 130 -15.31 29.79 0.60
CA GLU A 130 -15.98 28.76 -0.19
C GLU A 130 -15.02 27.62 -0.60
N ASP A 131 -13.82 27.95 -1.10
CA ASP A 131 -12.82 26.95 -1.47
C ASP A 131 -12.34 26.14 -0.26
N SER A 132 -12.12 26.79 0.89
CA SER A 132 -11.73 26.12 2.13
C SER A 132 -12.81 25.15 2.61
N GLN A 133 -14.08 25.57 2.60
CA GLN A 133 -15.21 24.73 3.01
C GLN A 133 -15.37 23.49 2.12
N LYS A 134 -15.10 23.61 0.81
CA LYS A 134 -15.12 22.45 -0.11
C LYS A 134 -14.10 21.40 0.29
N VAL A 135 -12.88 21.81 0.64
CA VAL A 135 -11.82 20.89 1.08
C VAL A 135 -12.17 20.30 2.43
N GLU A 136 -12.61 21.12 3.40
CA GLU A 136 -13.01 20.64 4.73
C GLU A 136 -14.13 19.60 4.66
N SER A 137 -15.12 19.79 3.79
CA SER A 137 -16.19 18.80 3.57
C SER A 137 -15.66 17.47 3.01
N VAL A 138 -14.65 17.50 2.13
CA VAL A 138 -14.01 16.26 1.65
C VAL A 138 -13.25 15.59 2.77
N LEU A 139 -12.45 16.34 3.53
CA LEU A 139 -11.68 15.82 4.65
C LEU A 139 -12.58 15.20 5.72
N ASP A 140 -13.74 15.79 5.97
CA ASP A 140 -14.76 15.25 6.87
C ASP A 140 -15.28 13.88 6.41
N GLY A 141 -15.54 13.72 5.11
CA GLY A 141 -15.92 12.42 4.52
C GLY A 141 -14.80 11.37 4.56
N MET A 142 -13.54 11.80 4.62
CA MET A 142 -12.37 10.92 4.67
C MET A 142 -11.84 10.67 6.10
N LYS A 143 -12.43 11.28 7.13
CA LYS A 143 -11.95 11.22 8.52
C LYS A 143 -11.64 9.81 9.00
N GLN A 144 -12.53 8.86 8.73
CA GLN A 144 -12.34 7.48 9.17
C GLN A 144 -11.16 6.82 8.45
N LYS A 145 -11.10 6.94 7.12
CA LYS A 145 -9.96 6.46 6.31
C LYS A 145 -8.63 7.02 6.82
N ILE A 146 -8.56 8.34 7.05
CA ILE A 146 -7.35 9.02 7.54
C ILE A 146 -6.89 8.45 8.89
N LYS A 147 -7.83 8.22 9.82
CA LYS A 147 -7.52 7.59 11.12
C LYS A 147 -6.98 6.18 10.92
N THR A 148 -7.65 5.36 10.12
CA THR A 148 -7.23 4.00 9.82
C THR A 148 -5.84 3.95 9.19
N ASP A 149 -5.57 4.79 8.18
CA ASP A 149 -4.27 4.89 7.52
C ASP A 149 -3.17 5.32 8.49
N SER A 150 -3.48 6.19 9.47
CA SER A 150 -2.53 6.61 10.50
C SER A 150 -2.11 5.47 11.43
N VAL A 151 -3.06 4.58 11.79
CA VAL A 151 -2.79 3.41 12.63
C VAL A 151 -1.98 2.37 11.85
N LEU A 152 -2.32 2.13 10.58
CA LEU A 152 -1.56 1.23 9.71
C LEU A 152 -0.13 1.75 9.48
N LYS A 153 0.04 3.07 9.29
CA LYS A 153 1.36 3.69 9.19
C LYS A 153 2.18 3.51 10.47
N ALA A 154 1.55 3.64 11.64
CA ALA A 154 2.21 3.38 12.92
C ALA A 154 2.65 1.91 13.05
N TYR A 155 1.83 0.97 12.58
CA TYR A 155 2.22 -0.45 12.51
C TYR A 155 3.43 -0.66 11.60
N THR A 156 3.37 -0.16 10.35
CA THR A 156 4.44 -0.28 9.36
C THR A 156 5.75 0.32 9.88
N LEU A 157 5.73 1.51 10.49
CA LEU A 157 6.93 2.15 11.06
C LEU A 157 7.58 1.33 12.19
N ARG A 158 6.81 0.53 12.91
CA ARG A 158 7.29 -0.29 14.02
C ARG A 158 7.79 -1.67 13.60
N ASN A 159 7.27 -2.20 12.47
CA ASN A 159 7.42 -3.61 12.12
C ASN A 159 8.03 -3.87 10.75
N GLU A 160 7.88 -2.97 9.77
CA GLU A 160 8.49 -3.15 8.45
C GLU A 160 9.99 -2.84 8.48
N ASN A 161 10.78 -3.72 7.89
CA ASN A 161 12.21 -3.51 7.69
C ASN A 161 12.45 -2.79 6.35
N ASN A 162 13.47 -1.92 6.30
CA ASN A 162 13.91 -1.28 5.05
C ASN A 162 14.35 -2.30 3.99
N THR A 163 14.86 -3.46 4.44
CA THR A 163 15.27 -4.59 3.60
C THR A 163 14.61 -5.85 4.14
N ALA A 164 14.08 -6.70 3.27
CA ALA A 164 13.47 -7.97 3.68
C ALA A 164 14.46 -8.85 4.45
N THR A 165 14.01 -9.48 5.53
CA THR A 165 14.86 -10.22 6.48
C THR A 165 14.28 -11.58 6.84
N ILE A 166 15.06 -12.41 7.54
CA ILE A 166 14.55 -13.65 8.12
C ILE A 166 13.44 -13.42 9.17
N ASN A 167 13.22 -12.20 9.68
CA ASN A 167 12.19 -11.93 10.68
C ASN A 167 10.83 -11.59 10.08
N ASP A 168 10.78 -11.19 8.81
CA ASP A 168 9.56 -10.97 8.02
C ASP A 168 9.32 -12.10 7.00
N GLY A 169 10.18 -13.12 7.02
CA GLY A 169 10.15 -14.23 6.07
C GLY A 169 10.43 -13.77 4.65
N PHE A 170 11.35 -12.81 4.48
CA PHE A 170 11.78 -12.24 3.21
C PHE A 170 10.65 -11.63 2.36
N LYS A 171 9.64 -11.06 3.01
CA LYS A 171 8.47 -10.45 2.34
C LYS A 171 8.08 -9.15 3.00
N LYS A 172 7.84 -8.12 2.18
CA LYS A 172 7.23 -6.88 2.67
C LYS A 172 5.82 -7.17 3.16
N PHE A 173 5.46 -6.61 4.31
CA PHE A 173 4.12 -6.77 4.88
C PHE A 173 3.03 -6.37 3.88
N ASP A 174 2.09 -7.30 3.66
CA ASP A 174 0.92 -7.12 2.80
C ASP A 174 -0.33 -7.14 3.66
N PHE A 175 -0.82 -5.93 4.01
CA PHE A 175 -2.00 -5.76 4.84
C PHE A 175 -3.25 -6.40 4.23
N ASN A 176 -3.44 -6.34 2.90
CA ASN A 176 -4.64 -6.90 2.28
C ASN A 176 -4.63 -8.43 2.31
N LYS A 177 -3.46 -9.04 2.15
CA LYS A 177 -3.29 -10.48 2.33
C LYS A 177 -3.48 -10.89 3.79
N PHE A 178 -2.88 -10.16 4.74
CA PHE A 178 -3.11 -10.37 6.18
C PHE A 178 -4.60 -10.29 6.54
N LYS A 179 -5.29 -9.25 6.07
CA LYS A 179 -6.74 -9.06 6.24
C LYS A 179 -7.52 -10.29 5.74
N ASN A 180 -7.24 -10.78 4.54
CA ASN A 180 -7.95 -11.95 4.01
C ASN A 180 -7.56 -13.27 4.69
N MET A 181 -6.36 -13.40 5.25
CA MET A 181 -6.02 -14.51 6.13
C MET A 181 -6.90 -14.49 7.38
N VAL A 182 -7.10 -13.32 7.99
CA VAL A 182 -8.00 -13.15 9.14
C VAL A 182 -9.44 -13.52 8.78
N ILE A 183 -9.98 -12.99 7.67
CA ILE A 183 -11.34 -13.31 7.19
C ILE A 183 -11.47 -14.82 6.99
N PHE A 184 -10.54 -15.45 6.26
CA PHE A 184 -10.57 -16.89 6.02
C PHE A 184 -10.62 -17.71 7.32
N LEU A 185 -9.75 -17.38 8.27
CA LEU A 185 -9.63 -18.13 9.52
C LEU A 185 -10.84 -17.95 10.43
N ILE A 186 -11.44 -16.75 10.47
CA ILE A 186 -12.69 -16.50 11.20
C ILE A 186 -13.83 -17.27 10.54
N SER A 187 -14.00 -17.19 9.21
CA SER A 187 -15.11 -17.85 8.51
C SER A 187 -15.07 -19.39 8.54
N HIS A 188 -13.89 -19.99 8.75
CA HIS A 188 -13.71 -21.44 8.83
C HIS A 188 -13.48 -21.97 10.25
N GLY A 189 -13.40 -21.07 11.24
CA GLY A 189 -13.20 -21.42 12.64
C GLY A 189 -14.52 -21.45 13.40
N THR A 190 -14.73 -22.49 14.22
CA THR A 190 -15.81 -22.47 15.21
C THR A 190 -15.33 -21.69 16.43
N SER A 191 -16.00 -20.60 16.79
CA SER A 191 -15.74 -19.85 18.04
C SER A 191 -14.27 -19.45 18.22
N LEU A 192 -13.79 -18.66 17.25
CA LEU A 192 -12.41 -18.26 17.17
C LEU A 192 -12.13 -17.06 18.09
N SER A 193 -11.35 -17.28 19.14
CA SER A 193 -10.88 -16.20 19.99
C SER A 193 -9.66 -15.48 19.39
N LYS A 194 -9.42 -14.24 19.83
CA LYS A 194 -8.19 -13.48 19.57
C LYS A 194 -6.91 -14.30 19.78
N THR A 195 -6.85 -15.06 20.87
CA THR A 195 -5.71 -15.94 21.17
C THR A 195 -5.54 -16.98 20.07
N ARG A 196 -6.61 -17.68 19.67
CA ARG A 196 -6.52 -18.71 18.63
C ARG A 196 -6.11 -18.11 17.28
N LEU A 197 -6.74 -17.01 16.87
CA LEU A 197 -6.45 -16.35 15.60
C LEU A 197 -4.95 -16.01 15.47
N ASN A 198 -4.34 -15.41 16.50
CA ASN A 198 -2.91 -15.07 16.48
C ASN A 198 -2.01 -16.29 16.20
N LYS A 199 -2.37 -17.47 16.74
CA LYS A 199 -1.57 -18.69 16.57
C LYS A 199 -1.80 -19.30 15.19
N LEU A 200 -3.04 -19.28 14.70
CA LEU A 200 -3.34 -19.72 13.34
C LEU A 200 -2.59 -18.87 12.30
N LEU A 201 -2.54 -17.55 12.48
CA LEU A 201 -1.74 -16.65 11.64
C LEU A 201 -0.25 -17.05 11.64
N PHE A 202 0.33 -17.25 12.84
CA PHE A 202 1.70 -17.73 13.00
C PHE A 202 1.96 -19.04 12.23
N TYR A 203 1.09 -20.04 12.38
CA TYR A 203 1.26 -21.31 11.68
C TYR A 203 1.07 -21.17 10.16
N CYS A 204 0.15 -20.34 9.68
CA CYS A 204 0.01 -20.10 8.24
C CYS A 204 1.31 -19.56 7.64
N ASP A 205 1.88 -18.53 8.26
CA ASP A 205 3.11 -17.90 7.78
C ASP A 205 4.32 -18.83 7.91
N PHE A 206 4.52 -19.49 9.05
CA PHE A 206 5.71 -20.32 9.28
C PHE A 206 5.66 -21.62 8.48
N ILE A 207 4.49 -22.27 8.38
CA ILE A 207 4.35 -23.49 7.55
C ILE A 207 4.55 -23.16 6.06
N PHE A 208 4.01 -22.04 5.58
CA PHE A 208 4.25 -21.65 4.20
C PHE A 208 5.73 -21.30 3.95
N PHE A 209 6.37 -20.62 4.90
CA PHE A 209 7.78 -20.29 4.82
C PHE A 209 8.67 -21.53 4.78
N SER A 210 8.43 -22.56 5.60
CA SER A 210 9.25 -23.78 5.59
C SER A 210 9.20 -24.52 4.24
N GLU A 211 8.11 -24.36 3.49
CA GLU A 211 7.90 -25.01 2.20
C GLU A 211 8.36 -24.15 1.01
N ASN A 212 8.49 -22.83 1.17
CA ASN A 212 8.66 -21.89 0.05
C ASN A 212 9.79 -20.85 0.25
N ALA A 213 10.44 -20.83 1.43
CA ALA A 213 11.46 -19.84 1.82
C ALA A 213 11.00 -18.37 1.77
N VAL A 214 9.69 -18.12 1.71
CA VAL A 214 9.05 -16.81 1.78
C VAL A 214 7.77 -16.91 2.59
N SER A 215 7.44 -15.92 3.42
CA SER A 215 6.22 -15.91 4.23
C SER A 215 4.97 -15.61 3.37
N MET A 216 3.79 -15.86 3.92
CA MET A 216 2.54 -15.49 3.26
C MET A 216 2.32 -13.99 3.36
N SER A 217 2.32 -13.42 4.55
CA SER A 217 1.85 -12.05 4.81
C SER A 217 2.98 -11.02 4.93
N GLY A 218 4.22 -11.44 5.19
CA GLY A 218 5.30 -10.53 5.59
C GLY A 218 5.18 -10.01 7.03
N ALA A 219 4.25 -10.55 7.84
CA ALA A 219 4.13 -10.18 9.25
C ALA A 219 5.33 -10.70 10.04
N THR A 220 5.84 -9.88 10.96
CA THR A 220 6.79 -10.31 11.99
C THR A 220 6.01 -10.89 13.17
N TYR A 221 6.61 -11.83 13.90
CA TYR A 221 5.99 -12.48 15.04
C TYR A 221 6.84 -12.28 16.30
N MET A 222 6.18 -12.16 17.45
CA MET A 222 6.79 -11.91 18.75
C MET A 222 6.43 -13.02 19.73
N HIS A 223 7.37 -13.36 20.61
CA HIS A 223 7.06 -14.15 21.81
C HIS A 223 6.23 -13.30 22.77
N ASP A 224 4.94 -13.64 22.92
CA ASP A 224 4.05 -13.02 23.90
C ASP A 224 3.67 -14.00 25.03
N HIS A 225 3.00 -13.51 26.08
CA HIS A 225 2.74 -14.26 27.30
C HIS A 225 1.91 -15.54 27.07
N TYR A 226 1.05 -15.56 26.06
CA TYR A 226 0.17 -16.69 25.74
C TYR A 226 0.54 -17.38 24.42
N GLY A 227 1.80 -17.32 23.99
CA GLY A 227 2.27 -17.92 22.75
C GLY A 227 2.71 -16.89 21.70
N PRO A 228 3.12 -17.35 20.50
CA PRO A 228 3.49 -16.47 19.40
C PRO A 228 2.28 -15.66 18.92
N VAL A 229 2.52 -14.40 18.57
CA VAL A 229 1.53 -13.47 18.02
C VAL A 229 2.17 -12.60 16.94
N PRO A 230 1.43 -12.08 15.94
CA PRO A 230 1.98 -11.02 15.09
C PRO A 230 2.43 -9.84 15.96
N SER A 231 3.60 -9.28 15.69
CA SER A 231 4.10 -8.10 16.43
C SER A 231 3.11 -6.95 16.31
N ASP A 232 2.85 -6.21 17.39
CA ASP A 232 1.87 -5.10 17.44
C ASP A 232 0.48 -5.42 16.83
N PHE A 233 0.02 -6.67 16.90
CA PHE A 233 -1.24 -7.09 16.27
C PHE A 233 -2.46 -6.25 16.73
N ASP A 234 -2.43 -5.61 17.90
CA ASP A 234 -3.51 -4.72 18.36
C ASP A 234 -3.73 -3.52 17.44
N LEU A 235 -2.67 -3.01 16.78
CA LEU A 235 -2.79 -1.98 15.76
C LEU A 235 -3.51 -2.53 14.53
N LEU A 236 -3.14 -3.73 14.08
CA LEU A 236 -3.81 -4.39 12.95
C LEU A 236 -5.29 -4.64 13.24
N TYR A 237 -5.62 -5.10 14.45
CA TYR A 237 -7.01 -5.34 14.83
C TYR A 237 -7.81 -4.06 14.99
N THR A 238 -7.18 -2.96 15.41
CA THR A 238 -7.79 -1.63 15.39
C THR A 238 -8.16 -1.24 13.97
N VAL A 239 -7.23 -1.39 13.01
CA VAL A 239 -7.48 -1.13 11.58
C VAL A 239 -8.61 -2.01 11.03
N LEU A 240 -8.62 -3.30 11.35
CA LEU A 240 -9.67 -4.22 10.89
C LEU A 240 -11.05 -3.86 11.45
N ARG A 241 -11.15 -3.45 12.73
CA ARG A 241 -12.41 -2.98 13.32
C ARG A 241 -12.87 -1.65 12.72
N ASP A 242 -11.95 -0.71 12.50
CA ASP A 242 -12.23 0.58 11.86
C ASP A 242 -12.78 0.42 10.43
N GLN A 243 -12.40 -0.67 9.76
CA GLN A 243 -12.89 -1.06 8.44
C GLN A 243 -14.13 -1.97 8.48
N ASN A 244 -14.69 -2.26 9.66
CA ASN A 244 -15.78 -3.21 9.90
C ASN A 244 -15.50 -4.64 9.41
N VAL A 245 -14.23 -5.02 9.28
CA VAL A 245 -13.83 -6.37 8.84
C VAL A 245 -14.04 -7.38 9.94
N ILE A 246 -13.75 -7.00 11.19
CA ILE A 246 -13.93 -7.87 12.35
C ILE A 246 -14.81 -7.19 13.39
N ASP A 247 -15.65 -7.99 14.04
CA ASP A 247 -16.39 -7.65 15.25
C ASP A 247 -16.01 -8.64 16.37
N ALA A 248 -16.31 -8.30 17.62
CA ALA A 248 -16.06 -9.15 18.77
C ALA A 248 -17.29 -9.21 19.69
N ARG A 249 -17.68 -10.42 20.10
CA ARG A 249 -18.78 -10.63 21.05
C ARG A 249 -18.32 -11.51 22.21
N PRO A 250 -18.84 -11.30 23.43
CA PRO A 250 -18.53 -12.18 24.54
C PRO A 250 -18.93 -13.63 24.22
N PHE A 251 -18.10 -14.60 24.61
CA PHE A 251 -18.51 -15.99 24.56
C PHE A 251 -19.72 -16.25 25.46
N SER A 252 -20.50 -17.29 25.14
CA SER A 252 -21.69 -17.66 25.91
C SER A 252 -21.41 -18.00 27.38
N ASP A 253 -20.18 -18.41 27.70
CA ASP A 253 -19.72 -18.70 29.06
C ASP A 253 -19.21 -17.44 29.81
N GLY A 254 -19.21 -16.28 29.16
CA GLY A 254 -18.75 -14.99 29.71
C GLY A 254 -17.23 -14.83 29.78
N HIS A 255 -16.44 -15.80 29.29
CA HIS A 255 -14.99 -15.80 29.42
C HIS A 255 -14.28 -15.55 28.09
N GLY A 256 -14.04 -14.27 27.78
CA GLY A 256 -13.34 -13.82 26.58
C GLY A 256 -14.29 -13.48 25.43
N GLU A 257 -13.74 -13.30 24.24
CA GLU A 257 -14.48 -12.83 23.06
C GLU A 257 -14.28 -13.76 21.85
N GLU A 258 -15.39 -14.00 21.15
CA GLU A 258 -15.47 -14.59 19.82
C GLU A 258 -15.29 -13.50 18.76
N LEU A 259 -14.39 -13.71 17.81
CA LEU A 259 -14.24 -12.86 16.64
C LEU A 259 -15.22 -13.30 15.55
N LEU A 260 -15.85 -12.32 14.93
CA LEU A 260 -16.83 -12.49 13.85
C LEU A 260 -16.43 -11.63 12.66
N THR A 261 -16.87 -12.03 11.47
CA THR A 261 -16.71 -11.26 10.24
C THR A 261 -17.92 -11.46 9.35
N ASP A 262 -18.43 -10.37 8.78
CA ASP A 262 -19.46 -10.38 7.75
C ASP A 262 -18.85 -10.18 6.34
N GLU A 263 -17.53 -10.00 6.26
CA GLU A 263 -16.80 -9.83 5.01
C GLU A 263 -16.61 -11.16 4.28
N SER A 264 -16.67 -11.12 2.95
CA SER A 264 -16.40 -12.29 2.12
C SER A 264 -14.91 -12.49 1.90
N PHE A 265 -14.43 -13.73 2.06
CA PHE A 265 -13.07 -14.10 1.71
C PHE A 265 -12.81 -13.92 0.20
N ASP A 266 -11.76 -13.16 -0.14
CA ASP A 266 -11.28 -13.00 -1.52
C ASP A 266 -10.02 -13.84 -1.76
N ASP A 267 -10.16 -14.91 -2.56
CA ASP A 267 -9.10 -15.85 -2.85
C ASP A 267 -8.09 -15.34 -3.89
N ASN A 268 -8.38 -14.23 -4.59
CA ASN A 268 -7.47 -13.61 -5.57
C ASN A 268 -6.18 -13.09 -4.93
N TYR A 269 -6.17 -12.88 -3.61
CA TYR A 269 -4.98 -12.51 -2.86
C TYR A 269 -4.00 -13.68 -2.65
N PHE A 270 -4.35 -14.92 -3.03
CA PHE A 270 -3.57 -16.10 -2.69
C PHE A 270 -3.23 -16.98 -3.90
N SER A 271 -2.01 -17.50 -3.89
CA SER A 271 -1.63 -18.60 -4.78
C SER A 271 -2.31 -19.90 -4.35
N LYS A 272 -2.33 -20.90 -5.25
CA LYS A 272 -2.86 -22.23 -4.93
C LYS A 272 -2.15 -22.88 -3.73
N GLN A 273 -0.84 -22.65 -3.58
CA GLN A 273 -0.04 -23.17 -2.47
C GLN A 273 -0.42 -22.47 -1.16
N GLU A 274 -0.57 -21.14 -1.18
CA GLU A 274 -1.01 -20.36 -0.01
C GLU A 274 -2.41 -20.78 0.46
N LEU A 275 -3.36 -20.96 -0.47
CA LEU A 275 -4.70 -21.48 -0.16
C LEU A 275 -4.67 -22.88 0.44
N SER A 276 -3.77 -23.74 -0.04
CA SER A 276 -3.57 -25.09 0.51
C SER A 276 -3.08 -25.03 1.96
N THR A 277 -2.12 -24.14 2.26
CA THR A 277 -1.62 -23.95 3.62
C THR A 277 -2.69 -23.42 4.57
N LEU A 278 -3.47 -22.41 4.16
CA LEU A 278 -4.61 -21.89 4.94
C LEU A 278 -5.60 -23.01 5.33
N LYS A 279 -6.00 -23.82 4.34
CA LYS A 279 -6.92 -24.95 4.56
C LYS A 279 -6.31 -26.02 5.48
N ARG A 280 -5.01 -26.31 5.33
CA ARG A 280 -4.30 -27.29 6.17
C ARG A 280 -4.21 -26.83 7.61
N VAL A 281 -3.90 -25.56 7.86
CA VAL A 281 -3.84 -24.97 9.21
C VAL A 281 -5.23 -24.98 9.86
N ALA A 282 -6.26 -24.49 9.14
CA ALA A 282 -7.64 -24.50 9.65
C ALA A 282 -8.12 -25.92 9.99
N LYS A 283 -7.76 -26.91 9.16
CA LYS A 283 -8.08 -28.32 9.40
C LYS A 283 -7.34 -28.89 10.61
N LYS A 284 -6.02 -28.64 10.74
CA LYS A 284 -5.18 -29.16 11.83
C LYS A 284 -5.68 -28.70 13.19
N PHE A 285 -6.05 -27.43 13.32
CA PHE A 285 -6.41 -26.82 14.60
C PHE A 285 -7.92 -26.63 14.80
N LYS A 286 -8.75 -27.29 13.99
CA LYS A 286 -10.22 -27.17 14.06
C LYS A 286 -10.76 -27.41 15.47
N ASP A 287 -10.29 -28.48 16.12
CA ASP A 287 -10.77 -28.92 17.43
C ASP A 287 -9.97 -28.35 18.61
N TYR A 288 -8.98 -27.49 18.33
CA TYR A 288 -8.15 -26.88 19.37
C TYR A 288 -8.82 -25.64 19.93
N ASN A 289 -9.16 -25.64 21.21
CA ASN A 289 -9.58 -24.43 21.91
C ASN A 289 -8.37 -23.52 22.26
N ALA A 290 -8.64 -22.35 22.85
CA ALA A 290 -7.59 -21.38 23.19
C ALA A 290 -6.50 -21.95 24.11
N LYS A 291 -6.87 -22.81 25.07
CA LYS A 291 -5.92 -23.45 25.99
C LYS A 291 -5.06 -24.47 25.26
N MET A 292 -5.67 -25.37 24.49
CA MET A 292 -4.97 -26.42 23.73
C MET A 292 -3.95 -25.84 22.74
N ILE A 293 -4.32 -24.80 21.97
CA ILE A 293 -3.39 -24.20 21.01
C ILE A 293 -2.27 -23.41 21.70
N THR A 294 -2.55 -22.84 22.87
CA THR A 294 -1.52 -22.17 23.69
C THR A 294 -0.50 -23.20 24.17
N GLU A 295 -0.96 -24.28 24.81
CA GLU A 295 -0.10 -25.38 25.28
C GLU A 295 0.70 -26.03 24.14
N TYR A 296 0.09 -26.16 22.96
CA TYR A 296 0.77 -26.65 21.76
C TYR A 296 1.87 -25.67 21.32
N SER A 297 1.55 -24.37 21.17
CA SER A 297 2.50 -23.35 20.73
C SER A 297 3.66 -23.12 21.71
N HIS A 298 3.47 -23.38 23.01
CA HIS A 298 4.53 -23.27 24.02
C HIS A 298 5.58 -24.39 23.92
N LYS A 299 5.27 -25.47 23.19
CA LYS A 299 6.20 -26.56 22.90
C LYS A 299 7.04 -26.29 21.65
N GLU A 300 6.71 -25.26 20.88
CA GLU A 300 7.51 -24.90 19.70
C GLU A 300 8.85 -24.33 20.13
N LYS A 301 9.93 -24.78 19.49
CA LYS A 301 11.29 -24.24 19.72
C LYS A 301 11.33 -22.73 19.49
N ALA A 302 10.54 -22.26 18.53
CA ALA A 302 10.31 -20.85 18.26
C ALA A 302 9.92 -20.04 19.50
N TYR A 303 9.08 -20.61 20.36
CA TYR A 303 8.62 -19.98 21.58
C TYR A 303 9.62 -20.17 22.73
N GLN A 304 10.20 -21.36 22.85
CA GLN A 304 11.10 -21.70 23.96
C GLN A 304 12.44 -20.95 23.91
N GLU A 305 12.98 -20.71 22.72
CA GLU A 305 14.32 -20.13 22.53
C GLU A 305 14.32 -18.63 22.24
N THR A 306 13.15 -18.04 21.99
CA THR A 306 13.04 -16.58 21.80
C THR A 306 12.85 -15.93 23.17
N GLU A 307 13.53 -14.82 23.43
CA GLU A 307 13.31 -14.08 24.69
C GLU A 307 11.88 -13.54 24.75
N SER A 308 11.33 -13.40 25.96
CA SER A 308 10.01 -12.78 26.16
C SER A 308 9.96 -11.39 25.52
N LYS A 309 8.93 -11.12 24.71
CA LYS A 309 8.77 -9.93 23.87
C LYS A 309 9.79 -9.78 22.73
N GLY A 310 10.66 -10.76 22.52
CA GLY A 310 11.57 -10.84 21.39
C GLY A 310 10.87 -11.24 20.09
N ILE A 311 11.48 -10.85 18.97
CA ILE A 311 11.02 -11.23 17.63
C ILE A 311 11.41 -12.69 17.36
N ILE A 312 10.44 -13.48 16.92
CA ILE A 312 10.61 -14.87 16.53
C ILE A 312 11.09 -14.91 15.08
N SER A 313 12.29 -15.43 14.88
CA SER A 313 12.87 -15.61 13.55
C SER A 313 12.16 -16.74 12.78
N TYR A 314 11.88 -16.54 11.49
CA TYR A 314 11.32 -17.59 10.62
C TYR A 314 12.25 -18.79 10.44
N LYS A 315 13.51 -18.74 10.91
CA LYS A 315 14.39 -19.92 10.95
C LYS A 315 13.73 -21.11 11.68
N TYR A 316 12.89 -20.83 12.68
CA TYR A 316 12.20 -21.87 13.44
C TYR A 316 11.06 -22.55 12.69
N ALA A 317 10.71 -22.07 11.49
CA ALA A 317 9.73 -22.72 10.62
C ALA A 317 10.13 -24.15 10.23
N PHE A 318 11.43 -24.43 10.16
CA PHE A 318 11.97 -25.77 9.85
C PHE A 318 11.97 -26.71 11.06
N GLU A 319 11.54 -26.24 12.24
CA GLU A 319 11.55 -26.96 13.51
C GLU A 319 10.16 -26.94 14.17
N LEU A 320 9.11 -26.70 13.38
CA LEU A 320 7.73 -26.77 13.87
C LEU A 320 7.36 -28.21 14.23
N ASN A 321 6.60 -28.37 15.31
CA ASN A 321 6.06 -29.68 15.67
C ASN A 321 5.02 -30.17 14.64
N ASP A 322 5.06 -31.47 14.34
CA ASP A 322 4.20 -32.15 13.36
C ASP A 322 2.70 -32.17 13.70
#